data_AF-A0A7Y6IK09-F1
#
_entry.id   AF-A0A7Y6IK09-F1
#
_cell.length_a   1.000
_cell.length_b   1.000
_cell.length_c   1.000
_cell.angle_alpha   90.00
_cell.angle_beta   90.00
_cell.angle_gamma   90.00
#
_symmetry.space_group_name_H-M   'P 1'
#
loop_
_entity.id
_entity.type
_entity.pdbx_description
1 polymer ?
#
loop_
_entity_poly.entity_id
_entity_poly.type
_entity_poly.pdbx_seq_one_letter_code
_entity_poly.pdbx_strand_id
1 'polypeptide(L)'
;MSQVDETLAAYESIAARYDELNARMDTSSLVARFVEAVDRYGSGGRRLLDAGCGTGRSSVAFRERGFEVTGYDLSPAMVAMARRRPGAEEIGFLVGRLQEPPPGLTGFDVVACVDVPMAYLTGTDQLRQALTAARDQLAEDGVLVFDLNTIGYYRRMFSVPTVADRGDRYVVWFAQSPRIEADAVVVTQFDLFERNGAGWERLSMRHVQQHHSDRTVRKVAEQSGLHVVAAHGLVGTSTRDPADETDHERILYVARRAG
;
A
#
# COMPACT_ATOMS: atom_id res chain seq x y z
N MET A 1 18.30 -0.50 -13.91
CA MET A 1 17.76 0.16 -12.70
C MET A 1 17.29 -0.94 -11.78
N SER A 2 17.46 -0.82 -10.46
CA SER A 2 16.83 -1.76 -9.53
C SER A 2 15.31 -1.53 -9.55
N GLN A 3 14.52 -2.54 -9.18
CA GLN A 3 13.07 -2.38 -9.10
C GLN A 3 12.64 -1.24 -8.17
N VAL A 4 13.39 -1.02 -7.10
CA VAL A 4 13.07 0.07 -6.18
C VAL A 4 13.35 1.42 -6.83
N ASP A 5 14.36 1.53 -7.70
CA ASP A 5 14.59 2.73 -8.50
C ASP A 5 13.45 2.95 -9.50
N GLU A 6 12.90 1.88 -10.08
CA GLU A 6 11.72 1.98 -10.97
C GLU A 6 10.47 2.45 -10.20
N THR A 7 10.24 1.91 -9.00
CA THR A 7 9.12 2.30 -8.13
C THR A 7 9.25 3.76 -7.69
N LEU A 8 10.44 4.14 -7.21
CA LEU A 8 10.74 5.51 -6.80
C LEU A 8 10.56 6.48 -7.97
N ALA A 9 11.13 6.18 -9.14
CA ALA A 9 11.00 7.04 -10.32
C ALA A 9 9.53 7.20 -10.75
N ALA A 10 8.72 6.13 -10.71
CA ALA A 10 7.30 6.19 -11.04
C ALA A 10 6.56 7.16 -10.12
N TYR A 11 6.71 7.02 -8.80
CA TYR A 11 6.01 7.86 -7.82
C TYR A 11 6.53 9.29 -7.75
N GLU A 12 7.84 9.52 -7.88
CA GLU A 12 8.43 10.87 -7.97
C GLU A 12 7.86 11.65 -9.16
N SER A 13 7.72 10.99 -10.33
CA SER A 13 7.25 11.64 -11.56
C SER A 13 5.81 12.16 -11.49
N ILE A 14 5.00 11.59 -10.59
CA ILE A 14 3.57 11.90 -10.47
C ILE A 14 3.20 12.60 -9.17
N ALA A 15 4.13 12.76 -8.21
CA ALA A 15 3.79 13.14 -6.85
C ALA A 15 2.89 14.39 -6.76
N ALA A 16 3.18 15.42 -7.55
CA ALA A 16 2.39 16.66 -7.61
C ALA A 16 0.95 16.46 -8.13
N ARG A 17 0.71 15.38 -8.86
CA ARG A 17 -0.54 15.03 -9.53
C ARG A 17 -1.20 13.78 -8.96
N TYR A 18 -0.55 13.10 -8.02
CA TYR A 18 -0.97 11.79 -7.52
C TYR A 18 -2.39 11.80 -6.98
N ASP A 19 -2.72 12.81 -6.16
CA ASP A 19 -4.03 12.93 -5.54
C ASP A 19 -5.13 13.23 -6.56
N GLU A 20 -4.82 14.00 -7.60
CA GLU A 20 -5.74 14.29 -8.71
C GLU A 20 -6.03 13.00 -9.49
N LEU A 21 -4.99 12.24 -9.85
CA LEU A 21 -5.11 10.98 -10.58
C LEU A 21 -5.88 9.92 -9.78
N ASN A 22 -5.76 9.96 -8.46
CA ASN A 22 -6.41 9.05 -7.53
C ASN A 22 -7.61 9.68 -6.81
N ALA A 23 -8.22 10.73 -7.35
CA ALA A 23 -9.31 11.47 -6.70
C ALA A 23 -10.55 10.60 -6.45
N ARG A 24 -10.73 9.52 -7.21
CA ARG A 24 -11.84 8.56 -7.07
C ARG A 24 -11.59 7.46 -6.04
N MET A 25 -10.37 7.33 -5.53
CA MET A 25 -10.08 6.32 -4.51
C MET A 25 -10.65 6.77 -3.16
N ASP A 26 -11.44 5.90 -2.54
CA ASP A 26 -12.01 6.15 -1.22
C ASP A 26 -11.06 5.66 -0.12
N THR A 27 -10.00 6.44 0.13
CA THR A 27 -9.03 6.15 1.19
C THR A 27 -9.70 6.09 2.57
N SER A 28 -10.72 6.92 2.81
CA SER A 28 -11.41 6.98 4.10
C SER A 28 -12.15 5.68 4.41
N SER A 29 -12.79 5.05 3.41
CA SER A 29 -13.42 3.74 3.57
C SER A 29 -12.39 2.62 3.77
N LEU A 30 -11.27 2.65 3.05
CA LEU A 30 -10.19 1.66 3.26
C LEU A 30 -9.62 1.79 4.69
N VAL A 31 -9.31 3.00 5.13
CA VAL A 31 -8.83 3.27 6.50
C VAL A 31 -9.85 2.84 7.54
N ALA A 32 -11.16 2.95 7.28
CA ALA A 32 -12.18 2.43 8.20
C ALA A 32 -12.03 0.92 8.44
N ARG A 33 -11.69 0.13 7.42
CA ARG A 33 -11.45 -1.31 7.56
C ARG A 33 -10.18 -1.62 8.35
N PHE A 34 -9.12 -0.82 8.17
CA PHE A 34 -7.92 -0.90 8.99
C PHE A 34 -8.24 -0.59 10.46
N VAL A 35 -9.02 0.46 10.73
CA VAL A 35 -9.40 0.82 12.11
C VAL A 35 -10.28 -0.24 12.76
N GLU A 36 -11.23 -0.83 12.03
CA GLU A 36 -12.02 -1.97 12.54
C GLU A 36 -11.13 -3.17 12.91
N ALA A 37 -10.13 -3.48 12.08
CA ALA A 37 -9.15 -4.52 12.40
C ALA A 37 -8.31 -4.14 13.64
N VAL A 38 -7.85 -2.90 13.73
CA VAL A 38 -7.11 -2.41 14.91
C VAL A 38 -7.98 -2.46 16.17
N ASP A 39 -9.23 -2.03 16.13
CA ASP A 39 -10.11 -2.05 17.31
C ASP A 39 -10.43 -3.48 17.76
N ARG A 40 -10.47 -4.44 16.82
CA ARG A 40 -10.73 -5.86 17.12
C ARG A 40 -9.49 -6.61 17.63
N TYR A 41 -8.31 -6.29 17.10
CA TYR A 41 -7.09 -7.08 17.31
C TYR A 41 -5.95 -6.31 17.96
N GLY A 42 -6.04 -4.99 18.13
CA GLY A 42 -5.01 -4.16 18.75
C GLY A 42 -5.03 -4.21 20.28
N SER A 43 -4.04 -3.55 20.89
CA SER A 43 -3.90 -3.39 22.35
C SER A 43 -4.81 -2.30 22.93
N GLY A 44 -5.54 -1.56 22.08
CA GLY A 44 -6.30 -0.36 22.46
C GLY A 44 -5.47 0.92 22.44
N GLY A 45 -4.14 0.82 22.28
CA GLY A 45 -3.26 1.97 22.07
C GLY A 45 -3.48 2.64 20.71
N ARG A 46 -3.03 3.89 20.58
CA ARG A 46 -3.34 4.78 19.45
C ARG A 46 -2.09 5.37 18.78
N ARG A 47 -0.89 4.96 19.15
CA ARG A 47 0.35 5.35 18.47
C ARG A 47 0.50 4.53 17.18
N LEU A 48 0.36 5.19 16.04
CA LEU A 48 0.30 4.55 14.72
C LEU A 48 1.48 4.99 13.84
N LEU A 49 2.13 4.00 13.23
CA LEU A 49 3.10 4.21 12.17
C LEU A 49 2.47 3.86 10.82
N ASP A 50 2.34 4.83 9.91
CA ASP A 50 1.88 4.66 8.54
C ASP A 50 3.10 4.46 7.61
N ALA A 51 3.43 3.20 7.34
CA ALA A 51 4.60 2.78 6.58
C ALA A 51 4.27 2.65 5.08
N GLY A 52 4.92 3.45 4.24
CA GLY A 52 4.52 3.64 2.85
C GLY A 52 3.34 4.62 2.72
N CYS A 53 3.39 5.74 3.46
CA CYS A 53 2.26 6.65 3.61
C CYS A 53 1.90 7.46 2.35
N GLY A 54 2.73 7.42 1.30
CA GLY A 54 2.55 8.18 0.07
C GLY A 54 2.34 9.67 0.34
N THR A 55 1.26 10.24 -0.21
CA THR A 55 0.90 11.65 -0.01
C THR A 55 0.23 11.93 1.35
N GLY A 56 0.19 10.97 2.28
CA GLY A 56 -0.35 11.16 3.64
C GLY A 56 -1.88 11.12 3.73
N ARG A 57 -2.58 10.60 2.72
CA ARG A 57 -4.05 10.46 2.71
C ARG A 57 -4.54 9.56 3.84
N SER A 58 -3.94 8.38 3.98
CA SER A 58 -4.21 7.44 5.06
C SER A 58 -3.83 8.04 6.42
N SER A 59 -2.69 8.72 6.50
CA SER A 59 -2.18 9.30 7.74
C SER A 59 -3.13 10.34 8.33
N VAL A 60 -3.66 11.24 7.50
CA VAL A 60 -4.68 12.22 7.92
C VAL A 60 -5.97 11.52 8.34
N ALA A 61 -6.42 10.52 7.57
CA ALA A 61 -7.64 9.77 7.90
C ALA A 61 -7.53 8.93 9.18
N PHE A 62 -6.34 8.45 9.54
CA PHE A 62 -6.07 7.83 10.84
C PHE A 62 -6.09 8.86 11.96
N ARG A 63 -5.45 10.02 11.78
CA ARG A 63 -5.46 11.08 12.81
C ARG A 63 -6.88 11.58 13.09
N GLU A 64 -7.72 11.73 12.06
CA GLU A 64 -9.15 12.06 12.23
C GLU A 64 -9.93 11.03 13.06
N ARG A 65 -9.40 9.80 13.19
CA ARG A 65 -9.94 8.72 14.03
C ARG A 65 -9.24 8.62 15.39
N GLY A 66 -8.46 9.62 15.78
CA GLY A 66 -7.85 9.72 17.11
C GLY A 66 -6.52 9.00 17.27
N PHE A 67 -5.85 8.63 16.18
CA PHE A 67 -4.50 8.07 16.23
C PHE A 67 -3.43 9.18 16.32
N GLU A 68 -2.38 8.92 17.09
CA GLU A 68 -1.14 9.69 17.07
C GLU A 68 -0.24 9.13 15.95
N VAL A 69 -0.18 9.83 14.82
CA VAL A 69 0.37 9.28 13.58
C VAL A 69 1.79 9.78 13.32
N THR A 70 2.68 8.86 13.00
CA THR A 70 3.94 9.11 12.29
C THR A 70 3.88 8.39 10.94
N GLY A 71 4.34 9.01 9.87
CA GLY A 71 4.36 8.41 8.53
C GLY A 71 5.75 8.39 7.92
N TYR A 72 6.06 7.38 7.11
CA TYR A 72 7.23 7.43 6.23
C TYR A 72 6.94 6.83 4.86
N ASP A 73 7.63 7.34 3.85
CA ASP A 73 7.56 6.84 2.48
C ASP A 73 8.93 6.84 1.81
N LEU A 74 9.09 5.98 0.80
CA LEU A 74 10.32 5.89 0.01
C LEU A 74 10.58 7.16 -0.80
N SER A 75 9.53 7.85 -1.25
CA SER A 75 9.61 9.00 -2.15
C SER A 75 9.68 10.33 -1.38
N PRO A 76 10.81 11.07 -1.45
CA PRO A 76 10.89 12.45 -0.98
C PRO A 76 9.78 13.36 -1.51
N ALA A 77 9.38 13.25 -2.78
CA ALA A 77 8.32 14.09 -3.34
C ALA A 77 6.94 13.75 -2.75
N MET A 78 6.63 12.48 -2.53
CA MET A 78 5.40 12.06 -1.85
C MET A 78 5.36 12.55 -0.41
N VAL A 79 6.47 12.44 0.33
CA VAL A 79 6.63 13.00 1.68
C VAL A 79 6.45 14.52 1.69
N ALA A 80 6.97 15.22 0.69
CA ALA A 80 6.79 16.66 0.56
C ALA A 80 5.31 17.04 0.33
N MET A 81 4.56 16.22 -0.42
CA MET A 81 3.11 16.38 -0.55
C MET A 81 2.38 16.08 0.76
N ALA A 82 2.77 15.02 1.47
CA ALA A 82 2.19 14.63 2.76
C ALA A 82 2.30 15.75 3.80
N ARG A 83 3.47 16.40 3.90
CA ARG A 83 3.68 17.54 4.82
C ARG A 83 2.83 18.77 4.50
N ARG A 84 2.40 18.94 3.24
CA ARG A 84 1.56 20.07 2.82
C ARG A 84 0.07 19.73 2.82
N ARG A 85 -0.30 18.48 3.14
CA ARG A 85 -1.68 18.03 3.10
C ARG A 85 -2.49 18.76 4.18
N PRO A 86 -3.69 19.28 3.88
CA PRO A 86 -4.55 19.85 4.91
C PRO A 86 -4.79 18.87 6.06
N GLY A 87 -4.67 19.36 7.29
CA GLY A 87 -4.73 18.54 8.48
C GLY A 87 -3.37 17.99 8.90
N ALA A 88 -2.36 17.84 8.05
CA ALA A 88 -1.08 17.21 8.36
C ALA A 88 -0.24 17.87 9.48
N GLU A 89 -0.68 18.97 10.10
CA GLU A 89 0.14 19.85 10.95
C GLU A 89 0.81 19.13 12.13
N GLU A 90 0.18 18.08 12.66
CA GLU A 90 0.67 17.31 13.81
C GLU A 90 1.27 15.94 13.43
N ILE A 91 1.42 15.62 12.14
CA ILE A 91 2.00 14.33 11.70
C ILE A 91 3.47 14.51 11.35
N GLY A 92 4.33 13.72 12.01
CA GLY A 92 5.71 13.57 11.60
C GLY A 92 5.83 12.73 10.32
N PHE A 93 6.35 13.31 9.23
CA PHE A 93 6.63 12.59 7.99
C PHE A 93 8.13 12.48 7.71
N LEU A 94 8.58 11.26 7.44
CA LEU A 94 9.98 10.90 7.21
C LEU A 94 10.17 10.23 5.84
N VAL A 95 11.42 10.23 5.34
CA VAL A 95 11.79 9.47 4.14
C VAL A 95 12.48 8.19 4.56
N GLY A 96 12.03 7.04 4.06
CA GLY A 96 12.64 5.75 4.34
C GLY A 96 11.95 4.60 3.61
N ARG A 97 12.54 3.40 3.67
CA ARG A 97 12.08 2.23 2.89
C ARG A 97 11.40 1.24 3.82
N LEU A 98 10.48 0.42 3.31
CA LEU A 98 9.85 -0.61 4.14
C LEU A 98 10.87 -1.59 4.73
N GLN A 99 11.92 -1.93 3.97
CA GLN A 99 13.01 -2.82 4.39
C GLN A 99 14.06 -2.13 5.26
N GLU A 100 14.13 -0.80 5.21
CA GLU A 100 15.14 0.04 5.88
C GLU A 100 14.45 1.32 6.37
N PRO A 101 13.66 1.22 7.46
CA PRO A 101 12.92 2.35 7.97
C PRO A 101 13.84 3.38 8.62
N PRO A 102 13.37 4.64 8.79
CA PRO A 102 14.10 5.64 9.56
C PRO A 102 14.45 5.13 10.97
N PRO A 103 15.65 5.45 11.49
CA PRO A 103 16.07 4.98 12.81
C PRO A 103 15.21 5.58 13.93
N GLY A 104 15.06 4.84 15.03
CA GLY A 104 14.34 5.30 16.23
C GLY A 104 12.82 5.11 16.18
N LEU A 105 12.27 4.55 15.10
CA LEU A 105 10.85 4.19 15.01
C LEU A 105 10.59 2.87 15.74
N THR A 106 10.10 2.94 16.99
CA THR A 106 9.73 1.76 17.78
C THR A 106 8.63 2.07 18.79
N GLY A 107 8.01 1.02 19.33
CA GLY A 107 6.98 1.11 20.36
C GLY A 107 5.63 1.59 19.84
N PHE A 108 5.30 1.31 18.57
CA PHE A 108 4.00 1.66 17.99
C PHE A 108 2.95 0.61 18.33
N ASP A 109 1.77 1.05 18.74
CA ASP A 109 0.61 0.16 18.98
C ASP A 109 0.09 -0.43 17.67
N VAL A 110 0.24 0.33 16.58
CA VAL A 110 -0.15 -0.07 15.23
C VAL A 110 0.96 0.29 14.24
N VAL A 111 1.38 -0.67 13.42
CA VAL A 111 2.10 -0.40 12.17
C VAL A 111 1.14 -0.71 11.04
N ALA A 112 0.84 0.27 10.19
CA ALA A 112 -0.10 0.15 9.09
C ALA A 112 0.62 0.34 7.75
N CYS A 113 0.36 -0.54 6.79
CA CYS A 113 0.77 -0.37 5.40
C CYS A 113 -0.48 -0.36 4.53
N VAL A 114 -0.97 0.83 4.16
CA VAL A 114 -2.26 1.02 3.51
C VAL A 114 -2.11 1.19 2.00
N ASP A 115 -2.99 0.55 1.24
CA ASP A 115 -3.08 0.62 -0.22
C ASP A 115 -1.90 -0.07 -0.92
N VAL A 116 -1.64 -1.30 -0.45
CA VAL A 116 -0.74 -2.28 -1.05
C VAL A 116 0.73 -1.88 -1.29
N PRO A 117 1.39 -1.03 -0.44
CA PRO A 117 2.80 -0.68 -0.65
C PRO A 117 3.71 -1.90 -0.57
N MET A 118 3.34 -2.93 0.20
CA MET A 118 4.08 -4.19 0.29
C MET A 118 4.06 -5.01 -1.02
N ALA A 119 3.11 -4.77 -1.93
CA ALA A 119 3.08 -5.45 -3.22
C ALA A 119 4.27 -5.06 -4.12
N TYR A 120 4.96 -3.95 -3.83
CA TYR A 120 6.17 -3.53 -4.55
C TYR A 120 7.45 -4.27 -4.10
N LEU A 121 7.34 -5.21 -3.16
CA LEU A 121 8.47 -6.00 -2.65
C LEU A 121 8.58 -7.30 -3.45
N THR A 122 9.37 -7.33 -4.53
CA THR A 122 9.50 -8.58 -5.30
C THR A 122 10.50 -9.53 -4.66
N GLY A 123 10.07 -10.79 -4.55
CA GLY A 123 10.78 -11.85 -3.88
C GLY A 123 10.41 -11.94 -2.40
N THR A 124 10.41 -13.16 -1.90
CA THR A 124 10.11 -13.45 -0.50
C THR A 124 11.12 -12.81 0.46
N ASP A 125 12.36 -12.59 0.04
CA ASP A 125 13.39 -11.97 0.88
C ASP A 125 13.11 -10.49 1.16
N GLN A 126 12.63 -9.73 0.16
CA GLN A 126 12.27 -8.33 0.37
C GLN A 126 11.05 -8.21 1.27
N LEU A 127 10.04 -9.06 1.05
CA LEU A 127 8.86 -9.13 1.92
C LEU A 127 9.27 -9.50 3.36
N ARG A 128 10.15 -10.48 3.54
CA ARG A 128 10.66 -10.88 4.85
C ARG A 128 11.39 -9.73 5.55
N GLN A 129 12.25 -9.00 4.84
CA GLN A 129 12.95 -7.85 5.40
C GLN A 129 11.98 -6.77 5.86
N ALA A 130 10.97 -6.42 5.04
CA ALA A 130 9.95 -5.45 5.41
C ALA A 130 9.09 -5.91 6.59
N LEU A 131 8.67 -7.18 6.63
CA LEU A 131 7.91 -7.73 7.76
C LEU A 131 8.74 -7.79 9.04
N THR A 132 10.04 -8.07 8.94
CA THR A 132 10.97 -8.03 10.09
C THR A 132 11.11 -6.58 10.60
N ALA A 133 11.30 -5.62 9.71
CA ALA A 133 11.38 -4.20 10.06
C ALA A 133 10.08 -3.69 10.71
N ALA A 134 8.92 -4.05 10.14
CA ALA A 134 7.61 -3.72 10.70
C ALA A 134 7.42 -4.34 12.09
N ARG A 135 7.81 -5.60 12.28
CA ARG A 135 7.81 -6.24 13.61
C ARG A 135 8.63 -5.43 14.61
N ASP A 136 9.84 -4.99 14.24
CA ASP A 136 10.75 -4.29 15.15
C ASP A 136 10.25 -2.90 15.56
N GLN A 137 9.37 -2.30 14.75
CA GLN A 137 8.69 -1.04 15.06
C GLN A 137 7.52 -1.21 16.06
N LEU A 138 6.94 -2.41 16.17
CA LEU A 138 5.80 -2.67 17.06
C LEU A 138 6.18 -2.54 18.54
N ALA A 139 5.24 -2.04 19.35
CA ALA A 139 5.20 -2.32 20.78
C ALA A 139 5.06 -3.84 21.04
N GLU A 140 5.19 -4.25 22.30
CA GLU A 140 5.10 -5.67 22.70
C GLU A 140 3.76 -6.29 22.27
N ASP A 141 2.64 -5.61 22.56
CA ASP A 141 1.28 -6.03 22.20
C ASP A 141 0.75 -5.35 20.92
N GLY A 142 1.64 -4.75 20.12
CA GLY A 142 1.26 -4.04 18.91
C GLY A 142 0.79 -4.95 17.78
N VAL A 143 0.02 -4.38 16.85
CA VAL A 143 -0.42 -5.07 15.62
C VAL A 143 0.17 -4.45 14.37
N LEU A 144 0.61 -5.31 13.45
CA LEU A 144 0.86 -4.96 12.06
C LEU A 144 -0.42 -5.21 11.25
N VAL A 145 -0.89 -4.21 10.52
CA VAL A 145 -2.04 -4.30 9.61
C VAL A 145 -1.62 -3.88 8.21
N PHE A 146 -1.86 -4.71 7.21
CA PHE A 146 -1.49 -4.40 5.83
C PHE A 146 -2.41 -5.08 4.82
N ASP A 147 -2.59 -4.49 3.66
CA ASP A 147 -3.38 -5.08 2.58
C ASP A 147 -2.53 -5.48 1.37
N LEU A 148 -2.99 -6.51 0.65
CA LEU A 148 -2.39 -6.97 -0.60
C LEU A 148 -3.50 -7.30 -1.61
N ASN A 149 -3.28 -6.94 -2.88
CA ASN A 149 -4.14 -7.35 -3.98
C ASN A 149 -4.09 -8.87 -4.16
N THR A 150 -5.24 -9.48 -4.39
CA THR A 150 -5.35 -10.92 -4.64
C THR A 150 -5.02 -11.29 -6.08
N ILE A 151 -4.80 -12.59 -6.34
CA ILE A 151 -4.62 -13.09 -7.71
C ILE A 151 -5.87 -12.86 -8.57
N GLY A 152 -7.05 -12.98 -7.96
CA GLY A 152 -8.34 -12.68 -8.57
C GLY A 152 -8.43 -11.24 -9.06
N TYR A 153 -8.00 -10.28 -8.24
CA TYR A 153 -7.92 -8.87 -8.62
C TYR A 153 -7.02 -8.67 -9.83
N TYR A 154 -5.77 -9.14 -9.79
CA TYR A 154 -4.84 -8.98 -10.89
C TYR A 154 -5.38 -9.59 -12.19
N ARG A 155 -5.92 -10.81 -12.13
CA ARG A 155 -6.48 -11.50 -13.30
C ARG A 155 -7.70 -10.80 -13.88
N ARG A 156 -8.60 -10.26 -13.04
CA ARG A 156 -9.77 -9.51 -13.51
C ARG A 156 -9.37 -8.17 -14.10
N MET A 157 -8.66 -7.36 -13.31
CA MET A 157 -8.28 -5.99 -13.66
C MET A 157 -7.43 -5.93 -14.92
N PHE A 158 -6.54 -6.91 -15.10
CA PHE A 158 -5.61 -6.96 -16.22
C PHE A 158 -5.90 -8.10 -17.21
N SER A 159 -7.13 -8.61 -17.24
CA SER A 159 -7.58 -9.56 -18.28
C SER A 159 -7.59 -8.92 -19.67
N VAL A 160 -7.81 -7.61 -19.74
CA VAL A 160 -7.79 -6.78 -20.95
C VAL A 160 -7.21 -5.41 -20.64
N PRO A 161 -6.65 -4.69 -21.63
CA PRO A 161 -6.31 -3.28 -21.47
C PRO A 161 -7.54 -2.45 -21.10
N THR A 162 -7.42 -1.62 -20.07
CA THR A 162 -8.41 -0.59 -19.75
C THR A 162 -8.07 0.68 -20.53
N VAL A 163 -9.05 1.21 -21.26
CA VAL A 163 -8.97 2.53 -21.90
C VAL A 163 -10.12 3.39 -21.38
N ALA A 164 -9.81 4.58 -20.86
CA ALA A 164 -10.81 5.54 -20.44
C ALA A 164 -10.59 6.87 -21.16
N ASP A 165 -11.60 7.30 -21.91
CA ASP A 165 -11.67 8.58 -22.60
C ASP A 165 -12.50 9.58 -21.78
N ARG A 166 -11.94 10.76 -21.53
CA ARG A 166 -12.59 11.89 -20.85
C ARG A 166 -12.55 13.18 -21.70
N GLY A 167 -12.28 13.07 -23.00
CA GLY A 167 -12.24 14.15 -23.96
C GLY A 167 -10.88 14.85 -23.99
N ASP A 168 -10.48 15.49 -22.89
CA ASP A 168 -9.19 16.16 -22.74
C ASP A 168 -8.13 15.26 -22.06
N ARG A 169 -8.52 14.06 -21.63
CA ARG A 169 -7.64 13.04 -21.04
C ARG A 169 -7.98 11.65 -21.56
N TYR A 170 -6.93 10.87 -21.84
CA TYR A 170 -7.03 9.44 -22.10
C TYR A 170 -6.14 8.68 -21.13
N VAL A 171 -6.70 7.65 -20.49
CA VAL A 171 -5.94 6.73 -19.64
C VAL A 171 -5.90 5.37 -20.33
N VAL A 172 -4.71 4.78 -20.41
CA VAL A 172 -4.48 3.41 -20.87
C VAL A 172 -3.76 2.66 -19.77
N TRP A 173 -4.33 1.56 -19.29
CA TRP A 173 -3.72 0.73 -18.24
C TRP A 173 -3.81 -0.75 -18.60
N PHE A 174 -2.67 -1.43 -18.64
CA PHE A 174 -2.59 -2.84 -19.04
C PHE A 174 -1.43 -3.57 -18.35
N ALA A 175 -1.55 -4.90 -18.22
CA ALA A 175 -0.42 -5.74 -17.85
C ALA A 175 0.46 -6.02 -19.07
N GLN A 176 1.78 -6.03 -18.87
CA GLN A 176 2.76 -6.39 -19.89
C GLN A 176 2.85 -7.92 -20.09
N SER A 177 2.28 -8.70 -19.18
CA SER A 177 2.28 -10.17 -19.23
C SER A 177 0.89 -10.70 -19.61
N PRO A 178 0.78 -11.62 -20.58
CA PRO A 178 -0.52 -12.13 -21.06
C PRO A 178 -1.21 -13.09 -20.08
N ARG A 179 -0.47 -13.62 -19.09
CA ARG A 179 -0.99 -14.53 -18.08
C ARG A 179 -0.36 -14.22 -16.72
N ILE A 180 -1.20 -14.06 -15.72
CA ILE A 180 -0.80 -13.74 -14.35
C ILE A 180 -0.97 -15.01 -13.49
N GLU A 181 0.14 -15.46 -12.91
CA GLU A 181 0.20 -16.63 -12.03
C GLU A 181 0.35 -16.24 -10.56
N ALA A 182 -0.01 -17.17 -9.67
CA ALA A 182 0.21 -16.97 -8.24
C ALA A 182 1.71 -16.80 -7.94
N ASP A 183 2.03 -16.04 -6.89
CA ASP A 183 3.39 -15.65 -6.51
C ASP A 183 4.24 -14.95 -7.59
N ALA A 184 3.67 -14.57 -8.75
CA ALA A 184 4.41 -13.99 -9.86
C ALA A 184 4.53 -12.46 -9.78
N VAL A 185 5.59 -11.94 -10.40
CA VAL A 185 5.73 -10.51 -10.67
C VAL A 185 4.72 -10.09 -11.73
N VAL A 186 3.92 -9.07 -11.40
CA VAL A 186 2.94 -8.43 -12.27
C VAL A 186 3.49 -7.06 -12.67
N VAL A 187 3.83 -6.93 -13.95
CA VAL A 187 4.29 -5.65 -14.52
C VAL A 187 3.14 -4.99 -15.26
N THR A 188 2.77 -3.77 -14.86
CA THR A 188 1.71 -3.01 -15.51
C THR A 188 2.23 -1.68 -16.03
N GLN A 189 1.66 -1.21 -17.14
CA GLN A 189 1.94 0.07 -17.75
C GLN A 189 0.71 0.96 -17.63
N PHE A 190 0.87 2.11 -17.01
CA PHE A 190 -0.14 3.17 -16.95
C PHE A 190 0.33 4.34 -17.80
N ASP A 191 -0.47 4.72 -18.78
CA ASP A 191 -0.25 5.87 -19.63
C ASP A 191 -1.42 6.85 -19.49
N LEU A 192 -1.10 8.10 -19.22
CA LEU A 192 -2.04 9.21 -19.22
C LEU A 192 -1.63 10.17 -20.33
N PHE A 193 -2.54 10.39 -21.27
CA PHE A 193 -2.43 11.42 -22.29
C PHE A 193 -3.35 12.56 -21.93
N GLU A 194 -2.82 13.77 -21.88
CA GLU A 194 -3.61 14.97 -21.57
C GLU A 194 -3.34 16.08 -22.55
N ARG A 195 -4.37 16.88 -22.79
CA ARG A 195 -4.27 17.99 -23.72
C ARG A 195 -3.38 19.08 -23.13
N ASN A 196 -2.36 19.47 -23.90
CA ASN A 196 -1.45 20.56 -23.56
C ASN A 196 -1.33 21.51 -24.77
N GLY A 197 -2.06 22.62 -24.72
CA GLY A 197 -2.20 23.55 -25.83
C GLY A 197 -2.83 22.88 -27.07
N ALA A 198 -2.14 22.98 -28.21
CA ALA A 198 -2.58 22.33 -29.45
C ALA A 198 -2.24 20.82 -29.52
N GLY A 199 -1.40 20.32 -28.59
CA GLY A 199 -0.89 18.96 -28.58
C GLY A 199 -1.35 18.13 -27.40
N TRP A 200 -0.67 17.00 -27.22
CA TRP A 200 -0.88 16.06 -26.13
C TRP A 200 0.45 15.83 -25.40
N GLU A 201 0.40 15.78 -24.09
CA GLU A 201 1.48 15.33 -23.24
C GLU A 201 1.19 13.92 -22.74
N ARG A 202 2.22 13.07 -22.67
CA ARG A 202 2.09 11.70 -22.17
C ARG A 202 2.89 11.55 -20.89
N LEU A 203 2.20 11.20 -19.82
CA LEU A 203 2.80 10.69 -18.58
C LEU A 203 2.75 9.17 -18.63
N SER A 204 3.86 8.50 -18.32
CA SER A 204 3.97 7.04 -18.38
C SER A 204 4.59 6.51 -17.11
N MET A 205 3.96 5.49 -16.53
CA MET A 205 4.43 4.82 -15.33
C MET A 205 4.41 3.31 -15.54
N ARG A 206 5.42 2.67 -14.97
CA ARG A 206 5.52 1.23 -14.93
C ARG A 206 5.47 0.79 -13.47
N HIS A 207 4.50 -0.04 -13.13
CA HIS A 207 4.40 -0.64 -11.79
C HIS A 207 4.90 -2.07 -11.87
N VAL A 208 5.89 -2.39 -11.05
CA VAL A 208 6.43 -3.74 -10.89
C VAL A 208 6.01 -4.22 -9.50
N GLN A 209 4.91 -4.95 -9.45
CA GLN A 209 4.37 -5.52 -8.22
C GLN A 209 4.53 -7.03 -8.23
N GLN A 210 4.40 -7.68 -7.08
CA GLN A 210 4.27 -9.12 -6.98
C GLN A 210 2.93 -9.45 -6.33
N HIS A 211 2.23 -10.41 -6.92
CA HIS A 211 1.19 -11.09 -6.17
C HIS A 211 1.87 -11.96 -5.11
N HIS A 212 1.64 -11.72 -3.82
CA HIS A 212 2.08 -12.61 -2.75
C HIS A 212 0.86 -13.42 -2.29
N SER A 213 0.89 -14.74 -2.52
CA SER A 213 -0.24 -15.58 -2.09
C SER A 213 -0.41 -15.59 -0.57
N ASP A 214 -1.62 -15.86 -0.07
CA ASP A 214 -1.89 -16.01 1.38
C ASP A 214 -0.93 -17.04 2.01
N ARG A 215 -0.69 -18.15 1.31
CA ARG A 215 0.32 -19.14 1.70
C ARG A 215 1.72 -18.53 1.85
N THR A 216 2.16 -17.73 0.88
CA THR A 216 3.46 -17.05 0.92
C THR A 216 3.51 -16.03 2.04
N VAL A 217 2.47 -15.19 2.20
CA VAL A 217 2.38 -14.17 3.25
C VAL A 217 2.51 -14.81 4.63
N ARG A 218 1.73 -15.86 4.92
CA ARG A 218 1.79 -16.57 6.21
C ARG A 218 3.17 -17.14 6.49
N LYS A 219 3.74 -17.86 5.52
CA LYS A 219 5.08 -18.45 5.64
C LYS A 219 6.16 -17.39 5.91
N VAL A 220 6.12 -16.27 5.19
CA VAL A 220 7.13 -15.21 5.33
C VAL A 220 6.92 -14.42 6.62
N ALA A 221 5.68 -14.25 7.08
CA ALA A 221 5.37 -13.67 8.39
C ALA A 221 5.95 -14.51 9.53
N GLU A 222 5.75 -15.84 9.52
CA GLU A 222 6.34 -16.76 10.49
C GLU A 222 7.88 -16.65 10.52
N GLN A 223 8.51 -16.65 9.35
CA GLN A 223 9.96 -16.46 9.20
C GLN A 223 10.45 -15.10 9.71
N SER A 224 9.55 -14.12 9.78
CA SER A 224 9.82 -12.77 10.27
C SER A 224 9.53 -12.63 11.77
N GLY A 225 9.18 -13.71 12.49
CA GLY A 225 8.81 -13.64 13.90
C GLY A 225 7.46 -12.97 14.13
N LEU A 226 6.54 -13.09 13.17
CA LEU A 226 5.16 -12.62 13.25
C LEU A 226 4.20 -13.80 13.13
N HIS A 227 3.05 -13.68 13.77
CA HIS A 227 1.92 -14.60 13.61
C HIS A 227 0.74 -13.86 13.00
N VAL A 228 0.25 -14.32 11.84
CA VAL A 228 -0.95 -13.77 11.19
C VAL A 228 -2.19 -14.23 11.95
N VAL A 229 -2.77 -13.34 12.74
CA VAL A 229 -3.94 -13.62 13.59
C VAL A 229 -5.27 -13.51 12.84
N ALA A 230 -5.30 -12.74 11.74
CA ALA A 230 -6.47 -12.61 10.89
C ALA A 230 -6.08 -12.27 9.44
N ALA A 231 -6.95 -12.66 8.51
CA ALA A 231 -6.89 -12.31 7.11
C ALA A 231 -8.33 -12.11 6.62
N HIS A 232 -8.68 -10.87 6.30
CA HIS A 232 -10.02 -10.48 5.89
C HIS A 232 -10.06 -10.18 4.40
N GLY A 233 -11.01 -10.77 3.69
CA GLY A 233 -11.28 -10.41 2.31
C GLY A 233 -11.86 -9.00 2.21
N LEU A 234 -11.43 -8.21 1.23
CA LEU A 234 -12.03 -6.92 0.91
C LEU A 234 -12.72 -6.98 -0.46
N VAL A 235 -13.98 -6.52 -0.50
CA VAL A 235 -14.78 -6.34 -1.73
C VAL A 235 -15.44 -4.97 -1.69
N GLY A 236 -14.98 -4.04 -2.52
CA GLY A 236 -15.40 -2.65 -2.43
C GLY A 236 -15.13 -2.09 -1.02
N THR A 237 -16.19 -1.63 -0.35
CA THR A 237 -16.09 -1.11 1.02
C THR A 237 -16.35 -2.16 2.11
N SER A 238 -16.61 -3.43 1.78
CA SER A 238 -17.00 -4.45 2.76
C SER A 238 -15.91 -5.46 3.05
N THR A 239 -15.87 -5.98 4.28
CA THR A 239 -15.07 -7.15 4.67
C THR A 239 -15.85 -8.45 4.49
N ARG A 240 -15.17 -9.51 4.06
CA ARG A 240 -15.73 -10.86 3.86
C ARG A 240 -14.78 -11.93 4.37
N ASP A 241 -15.31 -12.82 5.21
CA ASP A 241 -14.57 -13.91 5.85
C ASP A 241 -15.20 -15.28 5.52
N PRO A 242 -14.40 -16.34 5.29
CA PRO A 242 -12.94 -16.31 5.20
C PRO A 242 -12.46 -15.56 3.95
N ALA A 243 -11.22 -15.07 3.98
CA ALA A 243 -10.60 -14.47 2.81
C ALA A 243 -10.44 -15.49 1.66
N ASP A 244 -10.72 -15.05 0.43
CA ASP A 244 -10.61 -15.83 -0.80
C ASP A 244 -9.76 -15.05 -1.81
N GLU A 245 -8.64 -15.64 -2.26
CA GLU A 245 -7.71 -15.01 -3.20
C GLU A 245 -8.24 -14.94 -4.64
N THR A 246 -9.28 -15.69 -4.96
CA THR A 246 -9.91 -15.67 -6.28
C THR A 246 -11.05 -14.66 -6.33
N ASP A 247 -11.87 -14.57 -5.30
CA ASP A 247 -13.10 -13.77 -5.33
C ASP A 247 -12.89 -12.34 -4.82
N HIS A 248 -12.10 -12.15 -3.77
CA HIS A 248 -11.91 -10.83 -3.17
C HIS A 248 -10.93 -9.97 -3.96
N GLU A 249 -10.98 -8.65 -3.78
CA GLU A 249 -10.07 -7.71 -4.44
C GLU A 249 -8.74 -7.64 -3.70
N ARG A 250 -8.81 -7.63 -2.37
CA ARG A 250 -7.65 -7.57 -1.48
C ARG A 250 -7.85 -8.51 -0.29
N ILE A 251 -6.75 -8.81 0.37
CA ILE A 251 -6.76 -9.37 1.71
C ILE A 251 -6.12 -8.36 2.66
N LEU A 252 -6.83 -8.02 3.73
CA LEU A 252 -6.34 -7.25 4.87
C LEU A 252 -5.81 -8.21 5.92
N TYR A 253 -4.50 -8.22 6.11
CA TYR A 253 -3.82 -9.06 7.09
C TYR A 253 -3.66 -8.31 8.41
N VAL A 254 -3.80 -9.05 9.50
CA VAL A 254 -3.44 -8.61 10.85
C VAL A 254 -2.44 -9.59 11.42
N ALA A 255 -1.29 -9.08 11.85
CA ALA A 255 -0.22 -9.87 12.43
C ALA A 255 0.25 -9.26 13.76
N ARG A 256 0.76 -10.12 14.65
CA ARG A 256 1.38 -9.75 15.93
C ARG A 256 2.76 -10.35 16.03
N ARG A 257 3.59 -9.85 16.94
CA ARG A 257 4.85 -10.53 17.33
C ARG A 257 4.53 -11.98 17.73
N ALA A 258 5.31 -12.92 17.22
CA ALA A 258 5.27 -14.29 17.74
C ALA A 258 5.85 -14.27 19.16
N GLY A 259 5.17 -14.96 20.09
CA GLY A 259 5.65 -15.15 21.46
C GLY A 259 6.80 -16.14 21.57
#